data_AF-A0A1Y5KHI2-F1
#
_entry.id   AF-A0A1Y5KHI2-F1
#
_cell.length_a   1.000
_cell.length_b   1.000
_cell.length_c   1.000
_cell.angle_alpha   90.00
_cell.angle_beta   90.00
_cell.angle_gamma   90.00
#
_symmetry.space_group_name_H-M   'P 1'
#
loop_
_entity.id
_entity.type
_entity.pdbx_description
1 polymer ?
#
loop_
_entity_poly.entity_id
_entity_poly.type
_entity_poly.pdbx_seq_one_letter_code
_entity_poly.pdbx_strand_id
1 'polypeptide(L)'
;MSSRKAGGAGILVGETDLIARQAAGLPILVGETDLIARQAAGLPILVGETDLIVRQAAGLPILVGETDLIARQAAGLPILVGETDLIVRQAAGLPILVGETDLIARQAAGLPILVGETDLIVRQAAGLPILVGETDLIARQAAGLPILVGETDLIVRQAAGLPILVGETDLIARQAAGLPILVGETDLIVRQAAGLPILVGETDLIARQAAGLPILVGETDLIVRQAAGLPILVGETDLIARQAARN
;
A
#
# COMPACT_ATOMS: atom_id res chain seq x y z
N MET A 1 31.70 -2.09 19.19
CA MET A 1 32.63 -2.85 18.30
C MET A 1 32.95 -4.25 18.82
N SER A 2 31.99 -5.17 18.79
CA SER A 2 32.28 -6.62 18.88
C SER A 2 31.75 -7.27 17.61
N SER A 3 32.58 -7.37 16.57
CA SER A 3 32.23 -8.15 15.37
C SER A 3 32.24 -9.63 15.74
N ARG A 4 31.10 -10.18 16.15
CA ARG A 4 30.92 -11.63 16.30
C ARG A 4 30.30 -12.15 15.02
N LYS A 5 30.96 -13.10 14.35
CA LYS A 5 30.32 -13.91 13.31
C LYS A 5 29.22 -14.76 13.98
N ALA A 6 27.99 -14.25 14.00
CA ALA A 6 26.81 -15.05 14.29
C ALA A 6 26.51 -15.95 13.07
N GLY A 7 27.28 -17.02 12.93
CA GLY A 7 27.10 -18.03 11.88
C GLY A 7 26.10 -19.13 12.24
N GLY A 8 25.24 -18.94 13.24
CA GLY A 8 24.29 -19.95 13.70
C GLY A 8 23.22 -19.37 14.61
N ALA A 9 22.11 -20.10 14.74
CA ALA A 9 21.00 -19.79 15.64
C ALA A 9 21.53 -19.49 17.05
N GLY A 10 21.39 -18.24 17.48
CA GLY A 10 21.91 -17.76 18.74
C GLY A 10 21.11 -16.55 19.20
N ILE A 11 20.97 -16.43 20.52
CA ILE A 11 20.34 -15.29 21.18
C ILE A 11 21.44 -14.32 21.59
N LEU A 12 21.37 -13.07 21.15
CA LEU A 12 22.22 -11.98 21.62
C LEU A 12 21.34 -10.93 22.31
N VAL A 13 21.85 -10.37 23.41
CA VAL A 13 21.15 -9.35 24.19
C VAL A 13 22.10 -8.17 24.41
N GLY A 14 21.59 -6.95 24.22
CA GLY A 14 22.32 -5.69 24.25
C GLY A 14 22.73 -5.21 22.85
N GLU A 15 23.52 -4.15 22.81
CA GLU A 15 24.03 -3.54 21.56
C GLU A 15 24.74 -4.56 20.67
N THR A 16 24.28 -4.68 19.42
CA THR A 16 24.74 -5.69 18.48
C THR A 16 25.03 -5.12 17.09
N ASP A 17 26.32 -5.07 16.72
CA ASP A 17 26.78 -4.71 15.36
C ASP A 17 27.12 -5.97 14.55
N LEU A 18 26.42 -6.22 13.44
CA LEU A 18 26.61 -7.42 12.62
C LEU A 18 26.79 -7.11 11.13
N ILE A 19 27.84 -7.71 10.55
CA ILE A 19 28.00 -7.82 9.10
C ILE A 19 28.05 -9.30 8.74
N ALA A 20 27.01 -9.78 8.07
CA ALA A 20 26.83 -11.20 7.79
C ALA A 20 26.75 -11.50 6.29
N ARG A 21 27.49 -12.52 5.87
CA ARG A 21 27.33 -13.15 4.56
C ARG A 21 27.21 -14.65 4.74
N GLN A 22 26.00 -15.17 4.58
CA GLN A 22 25.70 -16.57 4.88
C GLN A 22 24.66 -17.14 3.91
N ALA A 23 24.56 -18.46 3.83
CA ALA A 23 23.50 -19.09 3.04
C ALA A 23 22.14 -18.91 3.73
N ALA A 24 22.09 -19.17 5.04
CA ALA A 24 20.90 -19.05 5.87
C ALA A 24 21.23 -18.37 7.20
N GLY A 25 20.27 -17.67 7.81
CA GLY A 25 20.41 -17.05 9.13
C GLY A 25 19.12 -17.07 9.95
N LEU A 26 19.23 -17.41 11.23
CA LEU A 26 18.13 -17.43 12.22
C LEU A 26 18.55 -16.79 13.56
N PRO A 27 19.14 -15.59 13.59
CA PRO A 27 19.50 -14.95 14.85
C PRO A 27 18.25 -14.48 15.61
N ILE A 28 18.34 -14.48 16.94
CA ILE A 28 17.42 -13.78 17.82
C ILE A 28 18.22 -12.66 18.51
N LEU A 29 17.86 -11.41 18.31
CA LEU A 29 18.59 -10.25 18.84
C LEU A 29 17.63 -9.41 19.68
N VAL A 30 18.05 -9.00 20.88
CA VAL A 30 17.26 -8.17 21.79
C VAL A 30 18.07 -6.96 22.22
N GLY A 31 17.55 -5.75 21.99
CA GLY A 31 18.25 -4.48 22.19
C GLY A 31 18.61 -3.82 20.86
N GLU A 32 19.41 -2.76 20.94
CA GLU A 32 19.89 -1.99 19.78
C GLU A 32 20.67 -2.89 18.80
N THR A 33 20.26 -2.90 17.54
CA THR A 33 20.85 -3.78 16.51
C THR A 33 21.12 -3.06 15.21
N ASP A 34 22.39 -3.05 14.80
CA ASP A 34 22.83 -2.66 13.46
C ASP A 34 23.20 -3.90 12.65
N LEU A 35 22.46 -4.21 11.57
CA LEU A 35 22.71 -5.40 10.75
C LEU A 35 22.80 -5.10 9.24
N ILE A 36 23.97 -5.41 8.68
CA ILE A 36 24.18 -5.49 7.23
C ILE A 36 24.29 -6.95 6.82
N ALA A 37 23.31 -7.44 6.06
CA ALA A 37 23.22 -8.85 5.71
C ALA A 37 23.12 -9.11 4.20
N ARG A 38 23.85 -10.12 3.74
CA ARG A 38 23.62 -10.77 2.44
C ARG A 38 23.40 -12.26 2.62
N GLN A 39 22.19 -12.72 2.33
CA GLN A 39 21.78 -14.11 2.59
C GLN A 39 21.07 -14.74 1.40
N ALA A 40 21.02 -16.06 1.31
CA ALA A 40 20.08 -16.71 0.39
C ALA A 40 18.68 -16.77 1.06
N ALA A 41 18.62 -17.21 2.31
CA ALA A 41 17.42 -17.23 3.14
C ALA A 41 17.69 -16.61 4.53
N GLY A 42 16.69 -15.97 5.16
CA GLY A 42 16.82 -15.48 6.53
C GLY A 42 15.48 -15.40 7.26
N LEU A 43 15.44 -15.83 8.53
CA LEU A 43 14.30 -15.65 9.44
C LEU A 43 14.79 -15.06 10.78
N PRO A 44 15.37 -13.86 10.77
CA PRO A 44 15.84 -13.26 12.01
C PRO A 44 14.65 -12.75 12.85
N ILE A 45 14.76 -12.85 14.17
CA ILE A 45 13.84 -12.24 15.13
C ILE A 45 14.60 -11.13 15.85
N LEU A 46 14.15 -9.88 15.74
CA LEU A 46 14.77 -8.75 16.42
C LEU A 46 13.73 -8.02 17.27
N VAL A 47 14.13 -7.65 18.49
CA VAL A 47 13.28 -6.91 19.43
C VAL A 47 14.06 -5.72 19.99
N GLY A 48 13.55 -4.51 19.82
CA GLY A 48 14.23 -3.26 20.19
C GLY A 48 14.36 -2.31 19.00
N GLU A 49 15.29 -1.36 19.10
CA GLU A 49 15.66 -0.46 18.00
C GLU A 49 16.54 -1.20 16.98
N THR A 50 16.18 -1.13 15.70
CA THR A 50 16.85 -1.93 14.65
C THR A 50 17.11 -1.18 13.36
N ASP A 51 18.37 -1.16 12.93
CA ASP A 51 18.81 -0.59 11.66
C ASP A 51 19.33 -1.67 10.71
N LEU A 52 18.61 -1.89 9.62
CA LEU A 52 18.80 -3.05 8.76
C LEU A 52 19.07 -2.70 7.29
N ILE A 53 20.16 -3.25 6.75
CA ILE A 53 20.42 -3.28 5.31
C ILE A 53 20.53 -4.73 4.82
N VAL A 54 19.48 -5.20 4.13
CA VAL A 54 19.34 -6.62 3.79
C VAL A 54 19.25 -6.86 2.29
N ARG A 55 20.08 -7.79 1.80
CA ARG A 55 19.95 -8.39 0.47
C ARG A 55 19.74 -9.88 0.58
N GLN A 56 18.56 -10.37 0.20
CA GLN A 56 18.25 -11.80 0.29
C GLN A 56 17.48 -12.35 -0.91
N ALA A 57 17.54 -13.67 -1.14
CA ALA A 57 16.65 -14.28 -2.13
C ALA A 57 15.26 -14.48 -1.52
N ALA A 58 15.20 -15.05 -0.31
CA ALA A 58 13.97 -15.21 0.48
C ALA A 58 14.19 -14.72 1.92
N GLY A 59 13.16 -14.19 2.57
CA GLY A 59 13.22 -14.01 4.01
C GLY A 59 11.89 -13.69 4.69
N LEU A 60 11.79 -14.05 5.96
CA LEU A 60 10.63 -13.83 6.82
C LEU A 60 11.13 -13.26 8.17
N PRO A 61 11.68 -12.03 8.20
CA PRO A 61 12.08 -11.42 9.46
C PRO A 61 10.85 -11.09 10.32
N ILE A 62 11.02 -11.19 11.63
CA ILE A 62 10.07 -10.68 12.62
C ILE A 62 10.78 -9.58 13.40
N LEU A 63 10.30 -8.35 13.31
CA LEU A 63 10.88 -7.18 13.97
C LEU A 63 9.83 -6.56 14.90
N VAL A 64 10.21 -6.26 16.13
CA VAL A 64 9.32 -5.66 17.13
C VAL A 64 10.04 -4.48 17.79
N GLY A 65 9.45 -3.28 17.69
CA GLY A 65 10.07 -2.02 18.13
C GLY A 65 10.28 -1.07 16.95
N GLU A 66 11.13 -0.06 17.16
CA GLU A 66 11.53 0.91 16.14
C GLU A 66 12.42 0.24 15.09
N THR A 67 12.09 0.43 13.81
CA THR A 67 12.78 -0.26 12.71
C THR A 67 13.04 0.63 11.51
N ASP A 68 14.31 0.78 11.15
CA ASP A 68 14.74 1.30 9.85
C ASP A 68 15.21 0.14 8.95
N LEU A 69 14.53 -0.11 7.83
CA LEU A 69 14.86 -1.22 6.94
C LEU A 69 15.00 -0.83 5.47
N ILE A 70 16.20 -1.05 4.94
CA ILE A 70 16.49 -1.04 3.51
C ILE A 70 16.63 -2.47 3.00
N ALA A 71 15.65 -2.93 2.22
CA ALA A 71 15.60 -4.31 1.74
C ALA A 71 15.59 -4.44 0.22
N ARG A 72 16.39 -5.38 -0.30
CA ARG A 72 16.23 -5.93 -1.65
C ARG A 72 16.08 -7.44 -1.59
N GLN A 73 14.92 -7.94 -2.03
CA GLN A 73 14.61 -9.36 -1.94
C GLN A 73 13.99 -9.90 -3.23
N ALA A 74 14.10 -11.20 -3.50
CA ALA A 74 13.29 -11.81 -4.56
C ALA A 74 11.89 -12.12 -4.02
N ALA A 75 11.81 -12.78 -2.86
CA ALA A 75 10.58 -13.05 -2.12
C ALA A 75 10.75 -12.64 -0.64
N GLY A 76 9.68 -12.18 0.00
CA GLY A 76 9.69 -12.03 1.45
C GLY A 76 8.33 -11.79 2.09
N LEU A 77 8.19 -12.25 3.33
CA LEU A 77 7.00 -12.04 4.17
C LEU A 77 7.46 -11.51 5.53
N PRO A 78 7.95 -10.25 5.59
CA PRO A 78 8.37 -9.67 6.85
C PRO A 78 7.14 -9.36 7.73
N ILE A 79 7.29 -9.55 9.04
CA ILE A 79 6.31 -9.14 10.05
C ILE A 79 6.98 -8.07 10.90
N LEU A 80 6.43 -6.85 10.91
CA LEU A 80 6.93 -5.75 11.72
C LEU A 80 5.82 -5.22 12.62
N VAL A 81 6.17 -4.95 13.87
CA VAL A 81 5.26 -4.39 14.88
C VAL A 81 5.96 -3.24 15.60
N GLY A 82 5.41 -2.04 15.52
CA GLY A 82 6.00 -0.81 16.06
C GLY A 82 6.05 0.31 15.03
N GLU A 83 6.93 1.28 15.26
CA GLU A 83 7.24 2.37 14.34
C GLU A 83 8.25 1.88 13.29
N THR A 84 7.95 2.09 12.01
CA THR A 84 8.75 1.48 10.93
C THR A 84 8.98 2.39 9.72
N ASP A 85 10.25 2.53 9.33
CA ASP A 85 10.68 3.26 8.14
C ASP A 85 11.31 2.30 7.12
N LEU A 86 10.64 2.14 5.97
CA LEU A 86 10.90 1.04 5.05
C LEU A 86 11.21 1.51 3.62
N ILE A 87 12.34 1.05 3.08
CA ILE A 87 12.67 1.15 1.66
C ILE A 87 12.83 -0.23 1.06
N VAL A 88 11.82 -0.68 0.31
CA VAL A 88 11.73 -2.08 -0.13
C VAL A 88 11.71 -2.22 -1.65
N ARG A 89 12.56 -3.13 -2.15
CA ARG A 89 12.52 -3.61 -3.54
C ARG A 89 12.37 -5.12 -3.58
N GLN A 90 11.22 -5.61 -4.05
CA GLN A 90 10.92 -7.03 -4.10
C GLN A 90 10.42 -7.48 -5.46
N ALA A 91 10.58 -8.76 -5.81
CA ALA A 91 9.82 -9.33 -6.93
C ALA A 91 8.42 -9.75 -6.45
N ALA A 92 8.35 -10.47 -5.33
CA ALA A 92 7.12 -10.85 -4.66
C ALA A 92 7.22 -10.55 -3.15
N GLY A 93 6.14 -10.10 -2.51
CA GLY A 93 6.12 -9.99 -1.05
C GLY A 93 4.74 -9.85 -0.44
N LEU A 94 4.59 -10.33 0.79
CA LEU A 94 3.39 -10.18 1.63
C LEU A 94 3.82 -9.66 3.01
N PRO A 95 4.26 -8.40 3.12
CA PRO A 95 4.59 -7.84 4.43
C PRO A 95 3.33 -7.68 5.28
N ILE A 96 3.48 -7.88 6.58
CA ILE A 96 2.48 -7.56 7.60
C ILE A 96 3.11 -6.50 8.51
N LEU A 97 2.55 -5.30 8.54
CA LEU A 97 3.03 -4.18 9.35
C LEU A 97 1.91 -3.72 10.28
N VAL A 98 2.23 -3.53 11.56
CA VAL A 98 1.28 -3.10 12.58
C VAL A 98 1.90 -1.97 13.40
N GLY A 99 1.27 -0.79 13.40
CA GLY A 99 1.79 0.44 14.00
C GLY A 99 1.97 1.53 12.96
N GLU A 100 2.77 2.55 13.30
CA GLU A 100 3.11 3.66 12.42
C GLU A 100 4.10 3.18 11.35
N THR A 101 3.84 3.52 10.08
CA THR A 101 4.63 3.02 8.95
C THR A 101 4.86 4.07 7.87
N ASP A 102 6.12 4.35 7.58
CA ASP A 102 6.56 5.01 6.36
C ASP A 102 7.13 3.98 5.38
N LEU A 103 6.51 3.81 4.21
CA LEU A 103 6.95 2.79 3.25
C LEU A 103 7.09 3.31 1.82
N ILE A 104 8.32 3.19 1.30
CA ILE A 104 8.65 3.33 -0.12
C ILE A 104 8.88 1.96 -0.74
N ALA A 105 7.93 1.51 -1.57
CA ALA A 105 7.96 0.17 -2.15
C ALA A 105 8.05 0.16 -3.68
N ARG A 106 8.88 -0.75 -4.21
CA ARG A 106 8.84 -1.18 -5.62
C ARG A 106 8.74 -2.68 -5.71
N GLN A 107 7.62 -3.19 -6.22
CA GLN A 107 7.38 -4.62 -6.31
C GLN A 107 6.86 -5.03 -7.70
N ALA A 108 7.11 -6.27 -8.11
CA ALA A 108 6.40 -6.81 -9.28
C ALA A 108 5.02 -7.32 -8.86
N ALA A 109 4.95 -8.10 -7.78
CA ALA A 109 3.72 -8.55 -7.15
C ALA A 109 3.78 -8.32 -5.64
N GLY A 110 2.67 -7.93 -5.01
CA GLY A 110 2.60 -7.91 -3.55
C GLY A 110 1.20 -7.80 -2.97
N LEU A 111 1.01 -8.39 -1.79
CA LEU A 111 -0.23 -8.30 -0.99
C LEU A 111 0.15 -7.84 0.42
N PRO A 112 0.54 -6.57 0.59
CA PRO A 112 0.88 -6.05 1.91
C PRO A 112 -0.39 -5.91 2.77
N ILE A 113 -0.26 -6.19 4.06
CA ILE A 113 -1.29 -5.95 5.07
C ILE A 113 -0.73 -4.94 6.06
N LEU A 114 -1.34 -3.76 6.17
CA LEU A 114 -0.93 -2.72 7.11
C LEU A 114 -2.09 -2.35 8.01
N VAL A 115 -1.80 -2.17 9.30
CA VAL A 115 -2.78 -1.76 10.31
C VAL A 115 -2.17 -0.66 11.18
N GLY A 116 -2.78 0.52 11.20
CA GLY A 116 -2.27 1.69 11.90
C GLY A 116 -2.26 2.94 11.01
N GLU A 117 -1.44 3.91 11.37
CA GLU A 117 -1.17 5.13 10.58
C GLU A 117 -0.09 4.82 9.54
N THR A 118 -0.33 5.15 8.27
CA THR A 118 0.55 4.71 7.17
C THR A 118 0.76 5.74 6.08
N ASP A 119 2.03 6.02 5.77
CA ASP A 119 2.46 6.88 4.67
C ASP A 119 3.18 6.07 3.58
N LEU A 120 2.57 6.02 2.39
CA LEU A 120 2.92 5.03 1.36
C LEU A 120 3.27 5.65 0.02
N ILE A 121 4.43 5.29 -0.52
CA ILE A 121 4.81 5.52 -1.92
C ILE A 121 5.08 4.18 -2.62
N VAL A 122 4.11 3.75 -3.44
CA VAL A 122 4.11 2.40 -4.01
C VAL A 122 4.17 2.41 -5.53
N ARG A 123 5.08 1.60 -6.08
CA ARG A 123 5.10 1.23 -7.51
C ARG A 123 5.01 -0.28 -7.66
N GLN A 124 3.93 -0.76 -8.24
CA GLN A 124 3.67 -2.20 -8.43
C GLN A 124 3.28 -2.55 -9.86
N ALA A 125 3.57 -3.77 -10.32
CA ALA A 125 2.93 -4.28 -11.53
C ALA A 125 1.56 -4.87 -11.18
N ALA A 126 1.48 -5.73 -10.16
CA ALA A 126 0.25 -6.27 -9.61
C ALA A 126 0.25 -6.15 -8.07
N GLY A 127 -0.89 -5.82 -7.47
CA GLY A 127 -0.99 -5.90 -6.00
C GLY A 127 -2.40 -5.82 -5.44
N LEU A 128 -2.58 -6.40 -4.25
CA LEU A 128 -3.82 -6.36 -3.47
C LEU A 128 -3.46 -5.92 -2.03
N PRO A 129 -3.11 -4.65 -1.80
CA PRO A 129 -2.86 -4.16 -0.46
C PRO A 129 -4.15 -4.15 0.36
N ILE A 130 -4.05 -4.47 1.64
CA ILE A 130 -5.10 -4.30 2.64
C ILE A 130 -4.57 -3.31 3.68
N LEU A 131 -5.19 -2.14 3.80
CA LEU A 131 -4.79 -1.09 4.74
C LEU A 131 -5.97 -0.79 5.67
N VAL A 132 -5.72 -0.72 6.97
CA VAL A 132 -6.74 -0.43 7.98
C VAL A 132 -6.21 0.63 8.93
N GLY A 133 -6.91 1.76 9.04
CA GLY A 133 -6.48 2.94 9.81
C GLY A 133 -6.35 4.17 8.92
N GLU A 134 -5.57 5.14 9.36
CA GLU A 134 -5.26 6.37 8.62
C GLU A 134 -4.22 6.07 7.54
N THR A 135 -4.43 6.56 6.32
CA THR A 135 -3.58 6.22 5.18
C THR A 135 -3.38 7.38 4.21
N ASP A 136 -2.13 7.76 4.01
CA ASP A 136 -1.69 8.58 2.88
C ASP A 136 -1.02 7.69 1.82
N LEU A 137 -1.58 7.61 0.61
CA LEU A 137 -1.05 6.71 -0.43
C LEU A 137 -0.86 7.39 -1.78
N ILE A 138 0.40 7.37 -2.25
CA ILE A 138 0.78 7.66 -3.63
C ILE A 138 1.10 6.35 -4.36
N ALA A 139 0.21 5.93 -5.26
CA ALA A 139 0.32 4.64 -5.95
C ALA A 139 0.47 4.77 -7.47
N ARG A 140 1.34 3.94 -8.05
CA ARG A 140 1.36 3.64 -9.48
C ARG A 140 1.34 2.14 -9.71
N GLN A 141 0.27 1.64 -10.32
CA GLN A 141 0.11 0.21 -10.56
C GLN A 141 -0.32 -0.09 -12.00
N ALA A 142 0.06 -1.26 -12.53
CA ALA A 142 -0.52 -1.74 -13.77
C ALA A 142 -1.89 -2.38 -13.49
N ALA A 143 -1.96 -3.29 -12.52
CA ALA A 143 -3.18 -3.89 -12.01
C ALA A 143 -3.21 -3.83 -10.48
N GLY A 144 -4.37 -3.53 -9.88
CA GLY A 144 -4.50 -3.67 -8.43
C GLY A 144 -5.93 -3.65 -7.91
N LEU A 145 -6.15 -4.34 -6.79
CA LEU A 145 -7.42 -4.35 -6.05
C LEU A 145 -7.11 -4.00 -4.58
N PRO A 146 -6.79 -2.73 -4.29
CA PRO A 146 -6.53 -2.31 -2.93
C PRO A 146 -7.83 -2.30 -2.12
N ILE A 147 -7.75 -2.71 -0.86
CA ILE A 147 -8.85 -2.63 0.12
C ILE A 147 -8.37 -1.70 1.24
N LEU A 148 -9.04 -0.57 1.42
CA LEU A 148 -8.71 0.39 2.48
C LEU A 148 -9.94 0.61 3.36
N VAL A 149 -9.71 0.66 4.67
CA VAL A 149 -10.76 0.91 5.67
C VAL A 149 -10.25 1.94 6.68
N GLY A 150 -10.92 3.08 6.79
CA GLY A 150 -10.51 4.20 7.66
C GLY A 150 -10.54 5.53 6.91
N GLU A 151 -9.75 6.48 7.39
CA GLU A 151 -9.54 7.79 6.77
C GLU A 151 -8.40 7.67 5.75
N THR A 152 -8.62 8.14 4.52
CA THR A 152 -7.68 7.87 3.42
C THR A 152 -7.48 9.02 2.45
N ASP A 153 -6.22 9.39 2.22
CA ASP A 153 -5.80 10.38 1.23
C ASP A 153 -4.99 9.74 0.10
N LEU A 154 -5.54 9.75 -1.11
CA LEU A 154 -5.09 8.88 -2.19
C LEU A 154 -4.75 9.63 -3.48
N ILE A 155 -3.54 9.41 -3.99
CA ILE A 155 -3.14 9.79 -5.35
C ILE A 155 -2.77 8.54 -6.15
N VAL A 156 -3.68 8.13 -7.04
CA VAL A 156 -3.60 6.83 -7.72
C VAL A 156 -3.48 6.98 -9.23
N ARG A 157 -2.52 6.26 -9.81
CA ARG A 157 -2.44 6.00 -11.26
C ARG A 157 -2.45 4.50 -11.54
N GLN A 158 -3.48 4.04 -12.23
CA GLN A 158 -3.65 2.61 -12.55
C GLN A 158 -3.98 2.39 -14.03
N ALA A 159 -3.53 1.28 -14.60
CA ALA A 159 -4.04 0.85 -15.91
C ALA A 159 -5.38 0.12 -15.72
N ALA A 160 -5.44 -0.84 -14.79
CA ALA A 160 -6.66 -1.52 -14.38
C ALA A 160 -6.74 -1.58 -12.85
N GLY A 161 -7.92 -1.35 -12.26
CA GLY A 161 -8.08 -1.57 -10.83
C GLY A 161 -9.52 -1.61 -10.34
N LEU A 162 -9.73 -2.31 -9.22
CA LEU A 162 -11.00 -2.39 -8.50
C LEU A 162 -10.73 -2.06 -7.02
N PRO A 163 -10.43 -0.79 -6.68
CA PRO A 163 -10.23 -0.41 -5.29
C PRO A 163 -11.57 -0.51 -4.53
N ILE A 164 -11.49 -0.96 -3.28
CA ILE A 164 -12.60 -0.93 -2.32
C ILE A 164 -12.16 -0.03 -1.17
N LEU A 165 -12.85 1.09 -0.96
CA LEU A 165 -12.55 2.06 0.09
C LEU A 165 -13.79 2.20 0.99
N VAL A 166 -13.58 2.15 2.30
CA VAL A 166 -14.66 2.28 3.29
C VAL A 166 -14.23 3.26 4.38
N GLY A 167 -15.00 4.32 4.58
CA GLY A 167 -14.69 5.41 5.50
C GLY A 167 -14.60 6.75 4.77
N GLU A 168 -13.88 7.70 5.35
CA GLU A 168 -13.62 9.01 4.77
C GLU A 168 -12.52 8.89 3.70
N THR A 169 -12.71 9.51 2.54
CA THR A 169 -11.79 9.34 1.41
C THR A 169 -11.64 10.59 0.57
N ASP A 170 -10.39 11.07 0.46
CA ASP A 170 -9.97 12.02 -0.56
C ASP A 170 -9.20 11.28 -1.66
N LEU A 171 -9.70 11.29 -2.90
CA LEU A 171 -9.09 10.52 -3.99
C LEU A 171 -8.89 11.33 -5.26
N ILE A 172 -7.63 11.42 -5.69
CA ILE A 172 -7.23 11.85 -7.03
C ILE A 172 -6.80 10.65 -7.86
N ALA A 173 -7.65 10.23 -8.79
CA ALA A 173 -7.44 9.02 -9.59
C ALA A 173 -7.24 9.29 -11.09
N ARG A 174 -6.29 8.57 -11.70
CA ARG A 174 -6.20 8.40 -13.15
C ARG A 174 -6.15 6.93 -13.53
N GLN A 175 -7.19 6.47 -14.21
CA GLN A 175 -7.36 5.07 -14.57
C GLN A 175 -7.62 4.88 -16.06
N ALA A 176 -7.09 3.82 -16.67
CA ALA A 176 -7.55 3.43 -18.00
C ALA A 176 -8.86 2.64 -17.89
N ALA A 177 -8.88 1.60 -17.05
CA ALA A 177 -10.06 0.83 -16.71
C ALA A 177 -10.20 0.70 -15.18
N GLY A 178 -11.42 0.75 -14.66
CA GLY A 178 -11.63 0.46 -13.24
C GLY A 178 -13.06 0.48 -12.77
N LEU A 179 -13.34 -0.26 -11.70
CA LEU A 179 -14.65 -0.34 -11.05
C LEU A 179 -14.43 -0.12 -9.54
N PRO A 180 -14.14 1.13 -9.13
CA PRO A 180 -13.92 1.43 -7.73
C PRO A 180 -15.26 1.33 -6.96
N ILE A 181 -15.21 0.80 -5.74
CA ILE A 181 -16.33 0.77 -4.80
C ILE A 181 -15.94 1.62 -3.60
N LEU A 182 -16.68 2.68 -3.34
CA LEU A 182 -16.44 3.56 -2.20
C LEU A 182 -17.71 3.64 -1.34
N VAL A 183 -17.54 3.55 -0.03
CA VAL A 183 -18.63 3.63 0.94
C VAL A 183 -18.23 4.56 2.07
N GLY A 184 -18.97 5.66 2.28
CA GLY A 184 -18.67 6.67 3.28
C GLY A 184 -18.76 8.08 2.72
N GLU A 185 -18.04 9.01 3.35
CA GLU A 185 -17.90 10.40 2.91
C GLU A 185 -16.71 10.48 1.94
N THR A 186 -16.91 11.05 0.74
CA THR A 186 -15.90 10.95 -0.31
C THR A 186 -15.75 12.21 -1.17
N ASP A 187 -14.51 12.68 -1.32
CA ASP A 187 -14.12 13.79 -2.20
C ASP A 187 -13.23 13.30 -3.34
N LEU A 188 -13.73 13.40 -4.57
CA LEU A 188 -13.20 12.63 -5.68
C LEU A 188 -12.87 13.50 -6.91
N ILE A 189 -11.62 13.39 -7.39
CA ILE A 189 -11.20 13.90 -8.69
C ILE A 189 -10.74 12.74 -9.57
N VAL A 190 -11.62 12.33 -10.49
CA VAL A 190 -11.41 11.10 -11.28
C VAL A 190 -11.27 11.41 -12.77
N ARG A 191 -10.22 10.84 -13.39
CA ARG A 191 -10.08 10.76 -14.84
C ARG A 191 -9.99 9.32 -15.28
N GLN A 192 -10.94 8.89 -16.09
CA GLN A 192 -11.04 7.49 -16.49
C GLN A 192 -11.33 7.32 -17.99
N ALA A 193 -10.76 6.31 -18.63
CA ALA A 193 -11.17 5.96 -20.00
C ALA A 193 -12.44 5.10 -19.98
N ALA A 194 -12.48 4.03 -19.17
CA ALA A 194 -13.65 3.19 -18.98
C ALA A 194 -13.86 2.83 -17.50
N GLY A 195 -15.08 2.98 -16.96
CA GLY A 195 -15.35 2.54 -15.59
C GLY A 195 -16.80 2.52 -15.16
N LEU A 196 -17.07 1.78 -14.09
CA LEU A 196 -18.38 1.67 -13.44
C LEU A 196 -18.15 1.86 -11.93
N PRO A 197 -17.85 3.09 -11.46
CA PRO A 197 -17.68 3.32 -10.04
C PRO A 197 -19.02 3.13 -9.32
N ILE A 198 -18.97 2.61 -8.10
CA ILE A 198 -20.11 2.50 -7.19
C ILE A 198 -19.76 3.32 -5.96
N LEU A 199 -20.48 4.43 -5.73
CA LEU A 199 -20.27 5.30 -4.58
C LEU A 199 -21.54 5.31 -3.73
N VAL A 200 -21.38 5.10 -2.43
CA VAL A 200 -22.48 5.03 -1.46
C VAL A 200 -22.16 5.91 -0.26
N GLY A 201 -23.01 6.90 0.03
CA GLY A 201 -22.80 7.87 1.11
C GLY A 201 -22.84 9.30 0.60
N GLU A 202 -22.15 10.19 1.30
CA GLU A 202 -21.98 11.59 0.90
C GLU A 202 -20.83 11.68 -0.10
N THR A 203 -21.00 12.41 -1.20
CA THR A 203 -20.01 12.40 -2.27
C THR A 203 -19.92 13.71 -3.04
N ASP A 204 -18.72 14.27 -3.09
CA ASP A 204 -18.33 15.31 -4.03
C ASP A 204 -17.48 14.72 -5.15
N LEU A 205 -17.98 14.74 -6.39
CA LEU A 205 -17.30 14.11 -7.53
C LEU A 205 -17.08 15.06 -8.70
N ILE A 206 -15.81 15.28 -9.03
CA ILE A 206 -15.35 15.86 -10.29
C ILE A 206 -14.83 14.74 -11.20
N ALA A 207 -15.64 14.35 -12.18
CA ALA A 207 -15.31 13.24 -13.08
C ALA A 207 -15.12 13.66 -14.54
N ARG A 208 -14.09 13.09 -15.16
CA ARG A 208 -13.97 13.04 -16.62
C ARG A 208 -13.83 11.61 -17.11
N GLN A 209 -14.82 11.17 -17.89
CA GLN A 209 -14.88 9.80 -18.40
C GLN A 209 -15.06 9.76 -19.92
N ALA A 210 -14.41 8.81 -20.60
CA ALA A 210 -14.75 8.53 -22.00
C ALA A 210 -15.98 7.61 -22.06
N ALA A 211 -15.99 6.51 -21.32
CA ALA A 211 -17.12 5.61 -21.17
C ALA A 211 -17.34 5.24 -19.70
N GLY A 212 -18.60 5.16 -19.25
CA GLY A 212 -18.90 4.67 -17.91
C GLY A 212 -20.36 4.72 -17.51
N LEU A 213 -20.71 4.04 -16.42
CA LEU A 213 -22.05 4.05 -15.82
C LEU A 213 -21.86 4.10 -14.31
N PRO A 214 -21.53 5.27 -13.74
CA PRO A 214 -21.39 5.40 -12.29
C PRO A 214 -22.73 5.13 -11.61
N ILE A 215 -22.70 4.41 -10.49
CA ILE A 215 -23.85 4.22 -9.60
C ILE A 215 -23.57 5.02 -8.35
N LEU A 216 -24.47 5.94 -8.02
CA LEU A 216 -24.32 6.88 -6.92
C LEU A 216 -25.56 6.78 -6.03
N VAL A 217 -25.36 6.50 -4.74
CA VAL A 217 -26.43 6.31 -3.77
C VAL A 217 -26.15 7.16 -2.54
N GLY A 218 -27.00 8.14 -2.25
CA GLY A 218 -26.83 9.07 -1.13
C GLY A 218 -26.94 10.54 -1.55
N GLU A 219 -26.29 11.42 -0.81
CA GLU A 219 -26.22 12.87 -1.09
C GLU A 219 -25.00 13.13 -1.97
N THR A 220 -25.19 13.83 -3.08
CA THR A 220 -24.18 13.87 -4.15
C THR A 220 -24.06 15.22 -4.85
N ASP A 221 -22.86 15.78 -4.89
CA ASP A 221 -22.52 16.95 -5.69
C ASP A 221 -21.61 16.54 -6.86
N LEU A 222 -22.10 16.76 -8.09
CA LEU A 222 -21.52 16.15 -9.28
C LEU A 222 -21.13 17.17 -10.36
N ILE A 223 -19.85 17.15 -10.75
CA ILE A 223 -19.35 17.82 -11.95
C ILE A 223 -18.80 16.77 -12.91
N VAL A 224 -19.58 16.41 -13.93
CA VAL A 224 -19.25 15.29 -14.83
C VAL A 224 -19.12 15.73 -16.28
N ARG A 225 -18.00 15.34 -16.90
CA ARG A 225 -17.83 15.39 -18.35
C ARG A 225 -17.65 13.99 -18.93
N GLN A 226 -18.61 13.57 -19.73
CA GLN A 226 -18.66 12.20 -20.24
C GLN A 226 -18.91 12.15 -21.75
N ALA A 227 -18.21 11.26 -22.46
CA ALA A 227 -18.46 11.04 -23.88
C ALA A 227 -19.58 10.00 -24.13
N ALA A 228 -19.60 8.91 -23.37
CA ALA A 228 -20.62 7.87 -23.47
C ALA A 228 -21.00 7.30 -22.10
N GLY A 229 -22.30 7.10 -21.89
CA GLY A 229 -22.88 6.53 -20.68
C GLY A 229 -23.69 7.52 -19.85
N LEU A 230 -24.44 6.99 -18.88
CA LEU A 230 -25.36 7.72 -18.01
C LEU A 230 -25.16 7.25 -16.56
N PRO A 231 -25.11 8.18 -15.60
CA PRO A 231 -25.11 7.83 -14.18
C PRO A 231 -26.46 7.24 -13.76
N ILE A 232 -26.43 6.32 -12.80
CA ILE A 232 -27.60 5.94 -12.01
C ILE A 232 -27.49 6.69 -10.67
N LEU A 233 -28.48 7.53 -10.39
CA LEU A 233 -28.52 8.40 -9.20
C LEU A 233 -29.69 7.97 -8.33
N VAL A 234 -29.43 7.71 -7.05
CA VAL A 234 -30.44 7.37 -6.05
C VAL A 234 -30.19 8.20 -4.80
N GLY A 235 -31.02 9.21 -4.54
CA GLY A 235 -30.85 10.12 -3.42
C GLY A 235 -30.95 11.58 -3.87
N GLU A 236 -30.40 12.48 -3.06
CA GLU A 236 -30.32 13.90 -3.40
C GLU A 236 -29.09 14.16 -4.27
N THR A 237 -29.26 14.92 -5.36
CA THR A 237 -28.17 15.16 -6.30
C THR A 237 -28.22 16.57 -6.87
N ASP A 238 -27.12 17.29 -6.73
CA ASP A 238 -26.81 18.50 -7.50
C ASP A 238 -25.86 18.16 -8.66
N LEU A 239 -26.35 18.32 -9.90
CA LEU A 239 -25.64 17.84 -11.10
C LEU A 239 -25.32 18.95 -12.10
N ILE A 240 -24.02 19.08 -12.40
CA ILE A 240 -23.49 19.81 -13.54
C ILE A 240 -22.89 18.80 -14.54
N ALA A 241 -23.61 18.52 -15.62
CA ALA A 241 -23.19 17.54 -16.62
C ALA A 241 -22.93 18.15 -18.01
N ARG A 242 -21.88 17.67 -18.69
CA ARG A 242 -21.66 17.92 -20.11
C ARG A 242 -21.41 16.60 -20.86
N GLN A 243 -22.32 16.28 -21.77
CA GLN A 243 -22.20 15.14 -22.69
C GLN A 243 -21.60 15.57 -24.04
N ALA A 244 -20.73 14.74 -24.62
CA ALA A 244 -20.29 14.96 -26.00
C ALA A 244 -21.43 14.62 -26.97
N ALA A 245 -21.70 15.51 -27.93
CA ALA A 245 -22.71 15.26 -28.96
C ALA A 245 -22.35 14.00 -29.77
N ARG A 246 -23.34 13.12 -29.99
CA ARG A 246 -23.22 12.03 -30.98
C ARG A 246 -23.12 12.69 -32.36
N ASN A 247 -21.93 12.66 -32.96
CA ASN A 247 -21.76 12.87 -34.40
C ASN A 247 -22.03 11.56 -35.14
#